data_AF-G6XJ03-F1
#
_entry.id   AF-G6XJ03-F1
#
_cell.length_a   1.000
_cell.length_b   1.000
_cell.length_c   1.000
_cell.angle_alpha   90.00
_cell.angle_beta   90.00
_cell.angle_gamma   90.00
#
_symmetry.space_group_name_H-M   'P 1'
#
loop_
_entity.id
_entity.type
_entity.pdbx_description
1 polymer ?
#
loop_
_entity_poly.entity_id
_entity_poly.type
_entity_poly.pdbx_seq_one_letter_code
_entity_poly.pdbx_strand_id
1 'polypeptide(L)'
;MSDTFSRFPLQKSGVSSSVPAHPAEASPLHVLGYSGTFDAAYYVKSNPDLKTLGTGVLRHYHQHGWREGRKPNPFFDPHWYLSQNRDVIGDPLLHYVKHGESEGRRPIAWFDPHWYSQTYSVPDGMLALAHYLLNRHRQTLRPIPEFDPAFYLRNYPDIAAAGLDPLEHYMIQGFREARRPFEGFDPNYYRRNYLRHAPDSNPLLHYLANRNRPGIYPAAPDQEVTVFREVRRHTQSGPFFEHIRSLPASAIRRARSGLLSAPVPYLSRK
;
A
#
# COMPACT_ATOMS: atom_id res chain seq x y z
N MET A 1 -74.89 62.95 -10.18
CA MET A 1 -74.25 63.87 -9.23
C MET A 1 -73.76 63.00 -8.08
N SER A 2 -72.50 62.67 -7.88
CA SER A 2 -71.25 63.03 -8.56
C SER A 2 -70.23 61.98 -8.10
N ASP A 3 -69.36 61.58 -9.02
CA ASP A 3 -68.08 60.89 -8.83
C ASP A 3 -67.41 61.14 -7.47
N THR A 4 -66.82 60.10 -6.86
CA THR A 4 -65.34 60.00 -6.73
C THR A 4 -64.94 58.57 -6.31
N PHE A 5 -64.47 57.79 -7.30
CA PHE A 5 -63.66 56.59 -7.08
C PHE A 5 -62.29 57.00 -6.54
N SER A 6 -61.97 56.64 -5.30
CA SER A 6 -60.59 56.71 -4.79
C SER A 6 -60.00 55.31 -4.72
N ARG A 7 -59.20 55.00 -5.74
CA ARG A 7 -58.34 53.81 -5.82
C ARG A 7 -57.22 53.95 -4.79
N PHE A 8 -57.16 53.05 -3.81
CA PHE A 8 -55.94 52.82 -3.02
C PHE A 8 -55.31 51.47 -3.41
N PRO A 9 -53.99 51.44 -3.66
CA PRO A 9 -53.32 50.29 -4.26
C PRO A 9 -53.06 49.17 -3.25
N LEU A 10 -53.11 47.93 -3.76
CA LEU A 10 -52.61 46.71 -3.12
C LEU A 10 -51.14 46.90 -2.74
N GLN A 11 -50.88 47.09 -1.45
CA GLN A 11 -49.53 47.05 -0.90
C GLN A 11 -49.11 45.58 -0.82
N LYS A 12 -48.46 45.09 -1.88
CA LYS A 12 -47.68 43.85 -1.82
C LYS A 12 -46.50 44.11 -0.89
N SER A 13 -46.60 43.67 0.36
CA SER A 13 -45.46 43.56 1.27
C SER A 13 -44.48 42.55 0.68
N GLY A 14 -43.54 43.04 -0.11
CA GLY A 14 -42.37 42.28 -0.54
C GLY A 14 -41.55 41.93 0.69
N VAL A 15 -41.59 40.65 1.08
CA VAL A 15 -40.52 40.07 1.88
C VAL A 15 -39.28 40.13 0.99
N SER A 16 -38.41 41.07 1.30
CA SER A 16 -37.09 41.21 0.67
C SER A 16 -36.27 39.96 0.99
N SER A 17 -36.39 38.93 0.16
CA SER A 17 -35.46 37.81 0.13
C SER A 17 -34.15 38.28 -0.49
N SER A 18 -33.30 38.89 0.32
CA SER A 18 -31.92 39.18 -0.07
C SER A 18 -30.97 38.20 0.63
N VAL A 19 -30.93 36.98 0.11
CA VAL A 19 -29.75 36.11 0.26
C VAL A 19 -29.09 36.06 -1.11
N PRO A 20 -27.91 36.65 -1.32
CA PRO A 20 -27.12 36.28 -2.48
C PRO A 20 -26.60 34.87 -2.22
N ALA A 21 -27.17 33.90 -2.92
CA ALA A 21 -26.66 32.53 -2.98
C ALA A 21 -25.33 32.55 -3.73
N HIS A 22 -24.23 32.75 -2.99
CA HIS A 22 -22.98 32.11 -3.37
C HIS A 22 -23.25 30.59 -3.34
N PRO A 23 -22.83 29.80 -4.35
CA PRO A 23 -22.89 28.36 -4.22
C PRO A 23 -22.10 28.00 -2.96
N ALA A 24 -22.80 27.52 -1.93
CA ALA A 24 -22.18 27.21 -0.65
C ALA A 24 -21.08 26.18 -0.92
N GLU A 25 -19.82 26.57 -0.75
CA GLU A 25 -18.70 25.65 -0.90
C GLU A 25 -18.98 24.41 -0.03
N ALA A 26 -18.85 23.23 -0.64
CA ALA A 26 -19.09 21.98 0.08
C ALA A 26 -18.24 21.96 1.35
N SER A 27 -18.88 21.71 2.50
CA SER A 27 -18.17 21.66 3.78
C SER A 27 -17.01 20.65 3.72
N PRO A 28 -15.91 20.83 4.48
CA PRO A 28 -14.80 19.88 4.50
C PRO A 28 -15.23 18.43 4.74
N LEU A 29 -16.20 18.21 5.62
CA LEU A 29 -16.74 16.86 5.90
C LEU A 29 -17.49 16.28 4.71
N HIS A 30 -18.18 17.12 3.93
CA HIS A 30 -18.82 16.69 2.69
C HIS A 30 -17.75 16.27 1.67
N VAL A 31 -16.72 17.10 1.47
CA VAL A 31 -15.61 16.78 0.54
C VAL A 31 -14.94 15.46 0.90
N LEU A 32 -14.59 15.26 2.17
CA LEU A 32 -13.95 14.02 2.63
C LEU A 32 -14.89 12.81 2.64
N GLY A 33 -16.18 13.02 2.94
CA GLY A 33 -17.16 11.93 2.99
C GLY A 33 -17.48 11.35 1.62
N TYR A 34 -17.45 12.19 0.57
CA TYR A 34 -17.75 11.77 -0.80
C TYR A 34 -16.51 11.49 -1.66
N SER A 35 -15.30 11.75 -1.17
CA SER A 35 -14.06 11.51 -1.93
C SER A 35 -13.74 10.03 -2.12
N GLY A 36 -14.30 9.14 -1.30
CA GLY A 36 -13.93 7.72 -1.27
C GLY A 36 -12.55 7.45 -0.67
N THR A 37 -11.92 8.44 -0.02
CA THR A 37 -10.58 8.32 0.58
C THR A 37 -10.60 8.20 2.11
N PHE A 38 -11.74 8.35 2.77
CA PHE A 38 -11.88 8.05 4.20
C PHE A 38 -12.55 6.69 4.40
N ASP A 39 -11.82 5.73 4.96
CA ASP A 39 -12.33 4.40 5.29
C ASP A 39 -12.70 4.34 6.77
N ALA A 40 -13.98 4.53 7.08
CA ALA A 40 -14.48 4.53 8.45
C ALA A 40 -14.24 3.19 9.17
N ALA A 41 -14.32 2.06 8.46
CA ALA A 41 -14.12 0.74 9.05
C ALA A 41 -12.66 0.52 9.41
N TYR A 42 -11.73 0.86 8.51
CA TYR A 42 -10.30 0.88 8.79
C TYR A 42 -9.95 1.83 9.93
N TYR A 43 -10.53 3.03 9.92
CA TYR A 43 -10.25 4.04 10.91
C TYR A 43 -10.64 3.57 12.31
N VAL A 44 -11.85 3.03 12.51
CA VAL A 44 -12.29 2.49 13.80
C VAL A 44 -11.49 1.24 14.19
N LYS A 45 -11.20 0.34 13.24
CA LYS A 45 -10.41 -0.87 13.50
C LYS A 45 -9.02 -0.53 14.04
N SER A 46 -8.39 0.51 13.48
CA SER A 46 -7.05 0.97 13.86
C SER A 46 -7.05 1.82 15.13
N ASN A 47 -8.23 2.27 15.58
CA ASN A 47 -8.42 3.22 16.68
C ASN A 47 -9.54 2.74 17.62
N PRO A 48 -9.28 1.72 18.46
CA PRO A 48 -10.31 1.07 19.27
C PRO A 48 -10.99 2.01 20.28
N ASP A 49 -10.35 3.11 20.65
CA ASP A 49 -10.88 4.18 21.50
C ASP A 49 -12.07 4.92 20.86
N LEU A 50 -12.21 4.86 19.53
CA LEU A 50 -13.28 5.53 18.79
C LEU A 50 -14.50 4.65 18.51
N LYS A 51 -14.53 3.39 19.00
CA LYS A 51 -15.61 2.42 18.72
C LYS A 51 -17.01 2.94 19.06
N THR A 52 -17.14 3.78 20.07
CA THR A 52 -18.43 4.33 20.54
C THR A 52 -18.85 5.60 19.80
N LEU A 53 -17.98 6.19 18.98
CA LEU A 53 -18.21 7.47 18.33
C LEU A 53 -19.21 7.40 17.15
N GLY A 54 -19.46 6.20 16.62
CA GLY A 54 -20.43 5.96 15.55
C GLY A 54 -20.15 6.82 14.31
N THR A 55 -21.15 7.57 13.85
CA THR A 55 -21.05 8.45 12.66
C THR A 55 -20.14 9.66 12.85
N GLY A 56 -19.67 9.93 14.08
CA GLY A 56 -18.76 11.03 14.39
C GLY A 56 -17.31 10.80 13.95
N VAL A 57 -16.93 9.61 13.49
CA VAL A 57 -15.52 9.25 13.20
C VAL A 57 -14.86 10.11 12.11
N LEU A 58 -15.61 10.48 11.06
CA LEU A 58 -15.09 11.37 10.02
C LEU A 58 -14.84 12.78 10.56
N ARG A 59 -15.74 13.27 11.41
CA ARG A 59 -15.58 14.57 12.10
C ARG A 59 -14.37 14.54 13.03
N HIS A 60 -14.21 13.47 13.80
CA HIS A 60 -13.04 13.29 14.65
C HIS A 60 -11.74 13.29 13.84
N TYR A 61 -11.69 12.58 12.71
CA TYR A 61 -10.52 12.59 11.85
C TYR A 61 -10.14 14.02 11.42
N HIS A 62 -11.12 14.76 10.88
CA HIS A 62 -10.92 16.12 10.39
C HIS A 62 -10.46 17.10 11.49
N GLN A 63 -11.00 16.95 12.71
CA GLN A 63 -10.72 17.87 13.82
C GLN A 63 -9.48 17.49 14.63
N HIS A 64 -9.18 16.21 14.78
CA HIS A 64 -8.17 15.70 15.72
C HIS A 64 -7.29 14.62 15.09
N GLY A 65 -7.89 13.65 14.41
CA GLY A 65 -7.23 12.43 14.00
C GLY A 65 -5.96 12.60 13.17
N TRP A 66 -5.95 13.50 12.20
CA TRP A 66 -4.75 13.73 11.39
C TRP A 66 -3.60 14.37 12.19
N ARG A 67 -3.90 15.17 13.23
CA ARG A 67 -2.90 15.76 14.13
C ARG A 67 -2.30 14.72 15.07
N GLU A 68 -3.10 13.71 15.41
CA GLU A 68 -2.69 12.53 16.18
C GLU A 68 -1.98 11.48 15.30
N GLY A 69 -1.79 11.74 14.00
CA GLY A 69 -1.15 10.81 13.08
C GLY A 69 -1.99 9.61 12.67
N ARG A 70 -3.29 9.61 13.00
CA ARG A 70 -4.19 8.49 12.67
C ARG A 70 -4.47 8.46 11.18
N LYS A 71 -4.24 7.31 10.55
CA LYS A 71 -4.40 7.14 9.10
C LYS A 71 -5.88 6.97 8.72
N PRO A 72 -6.42 7.74 7.76
CA PRO A 72 -7.82 7.61 7.33
C PRO A 72 -8.07 6.39 6.45
N ASN A 73 -7.01 5.84 5.85
CA ASN A 73 -6.99 4.62 5.05
C ASN A 73 -5.53 4.08 5.01
N PRO A 74 -5.27 2.86 4.54
CA PRO A 74 -3.91 2.28 4.53
C PRO A 74 -2.90 2.95 3.58
N PHE A 75 -3.37 3.81 2.67
CA PHE A 75 -2.61 4.42 1.57
C PHE A 75 -2.48 5.94 1.70
N PHE A 76 -2.90 6.50 2.84
CA PHE A 76 -2.72 7.90 3.18
C PHE A 76 -2.12 7.99 4.58
N ASP A 77 -0.93 8.56 4.68
CA ASP A 77 -0.26 8.80 5.96
C ASP A 77 -0.14 10.32 6.17
N PRO A 78 -0.92 10.91 7.11
CA PRO A 78 -0.91 12.35 7.35
C PRO A 78 0.49 12.91 7.66
N HIS A 79 1.28 12.22 8.47
CA HIS A 79 2.61 12.68 8.85
C HIS A 79 3.59 12.56 7.70
N TRP A 80 3.55 11.45 6.97
CA TRP A 80 4.37 11.29 5.77
C TRP A 80 4.02 12.37 4.74
N TYR A 81 2.73 12.58 4.46
CA TYR A 81 2.27 13.57 3.50
C TYR A 81 2.75 14.97 3.85
N LEU A 82 2.57 15.42 5.10
CA LEU A 82 3.04 16.72 5.57
C LEU A 82 4.58 16.84 5.56
N SER A 83 5.31 15.74 5.82
CA SER A 83 6.78 15.75 5.73
C SER A 83 7.30 15.99 4.32
N GLN A 84 6.56 15.51 3.31
CA GLN A 84 6.90 15.71 1.89
C GLN A 84 6.38 17.04 1.35
N ASN A 85 5.37 17.61 1.99
CA ASN A 85 4.61 18.76 1.52
C ASN A 85 4.56 19.85 2.61
N ARG A 86 5.71 20.45 2.88
CA ARG A 86 5.88 21.41 4.01
C ARG A 86 5.09 22.71 3.84
N ASP A 87 4.61 22.97 2.64
CA ASP A 87 3.74 24.10 2.29
C ASP A 87 2.27 23.88 2.72
N VAL A 88 1.87 22.63 2.98
CA VAL A 88 0.49 22.30 3.35
C VAL A 88 0.22 22.66 4.80
N ILE A 89 -0.79 23.51 5.01
CA ILE A 89 -1.26 23.92 6.33
C ILE A 89 -2.69 23.41 6.52
N GLY A 90 -2.95 22.71 7.62
CA GLY A 90 -4.28 22.18 7.97
C GLY A 90 -4.43 20.69 7.68
N ASP A 91 -5.68 20.24 7.45
CA ASP A 91 -6.00 18.82 7.23
C ASP A 91 -5.36 18.30 5.93
N PRO A 92 -4.40 17.37 6.01
CA PRO A 92 -3.67 16.89 4.86
C PRO A 92 -4.51 16.04 3.91
N LEU A 93 -5.51 15.30 4.39
CA LEU A 93 -6.38 14.52 3.51
C LEU A 93 -7.31 15.45 2.74
N LEU A 94 -7.85 16.48 3.40
CA LEU A 94 -8.67 17.50 2.73
C LEU A 94 -7.85 18.21 1.64
N HIS A 95 -6.62 18.60 1.95
CA HIS A 95 -5.70 19.16 0.97
C HIS A 95 -5.47 18.21 -0.20
N TYR A 96 -5.18 16.94 0.07
CA TYR A 96 -4.94 15.94 -0.97
C TYR A 96 -6.12 15.78 -1.92
N VAL A 97 -7.33 15.68 -1.37
CA VAL A 97 -8.57 15.52 -2.13
C VAL A 97 -8.86 16.76 -2.99
N LYS A 98 -8.64 17.97 -2.47
CA LYS A 98 -8.94 19.21 -3.20
C LYS A 98 -7.87 19.59 -4.22
N HIS A 99 -6.60 19.31 -3.92
CA HIS A 99 -5.46 19.84 -4.66
C HIS A 99 -4.38 18.78 -4.89
N GLY A 100 -3.99 18.07 -3.84
CA GLY A 100 -2.76 17.27 -3.86
C GLY A 100 -2.68 16.22 -4.97
N GLU A 101 -3.76 15.49 -5.26
CA GLU A 101 -3.70 14.50 -6.35
C GLU A 101 -3.54 15.17 -7.73
N SER A 102 -4.25 16.27 -7.98
CA SER A 102 -4.13 17.04 -9.23
C SER A 102 -2.75 17.68 -9.40
N GLU A 103 -2.07 17.96 -8.29
CA GLU A 103 -0.69 18.43 -8.25
C GLU A 103 0.34 17.29 -8.36
N GLY A 104 -0.10 16.03 -8.49
CA GLY A 104 0.76 14.86 -8.57
C GLY A 104 1.44 14.48 -7.24
N ARG A 105 0.98 15.02 -6.11
CA ARG A 105 1.53 14.69 -4.79
C ARG A 105 1.12 13.27 -4.43
N ARG A 106 2.06 12.48 -3.92
CA ARG A 106 1.76 11.14 -3.42
C ARG A 106 1.09 11.23 -2.04
N PRO A 107 0.12 10.35 -1.72
CA PRO A 107 -0.46 10.25 -0.38
C PRO A 107 0.38 9.40 0.59
N ILE A 108 1.21 8.52 0.04
CA ILE A 108 2.18 7.67 0.74
C ILE A 108 3.30 7.23 -0.20
N ALA A 109 4.43 6.77 0.32
CA ALA A 109 5.59 6.40 -0.49
C ALA A 109 5.31 5.28 -1.52
N TRP A 110 4.37 4.39 -1.20
CA TRP A 110 4.02 3.21 -2.01
C TRP A 110 2.68 3.34 -2.76
N PHE A 111 2.23 4.56 -3.02
CA PHE A 111 1.14 4.83 -3.98
C PHE A 111 1.54 5.98 -4.90
N ASP A 112 1.52 5.75 -6.20
CA ASP A 112 1.80 6.77 -7.21
C ASP A 112 0.52 7.07 -8.00
N PRO A 113 -0.21 8.16 -7.68
CA PRO A 113 -1.47 8.48 -8.36
C PRO A 113 -1.25 8.84 -9.83
N HIS A 114 -0.13 9.46 -10.18
CA HIS A 114 0.15 9.86 -11.55
C HIS A 114 0.38 8.64 -12.44
N TRP A 115 1.29 7.75 -12.01
CA TRP A 115 1.53 6.50 -12.72
C TRP A 115 0.27 5.63 -12.77
N TYR A 116 -0.49 5.58 -11.67
CA TYR A 116 -1.71 4.79 -11.59
C TYR A 116 -2.75 5.24 -12.62
N SER A 117 -3.03 6.54 -12.72
CA SER A 117 -3.99 7.09 -13.69
C SER A 117 -3.52 6.99 -15.15
N GLN A 118 -2.21 6.89 -15.39
CA GLN A 118 -1.67 6.59 -16.73
C GLN A 118 -1.81 5.12 -17.10
N THR A 119 -1.80 4.23 -16.10
CA THR A 119 -1.81 2.78 -16.29
C THR A 119 -3.22 2.20 -16.35
N TYR A 120 -4.15 2.79 -15.60
CA TYR A 120 -5.51 2.29 -15.42
C TYR A 120 -6.54 3.36 -15.76
N SER A 121 -7.68 2.95 -16.34
CA SER A 121 -8.80 3.84 -16.56
C SER A 121 -9.48 4.20 -15.24
N VAL A 122 -9.27 5.43 -14.79
CA VAL A 122 -9.96 6.03 -13.63
C VAL A 122 -11.15 6.84 -14.16
N PRO A 123 -12.38 6.64 -13.65
CA PRO A 123 -13.53 7.45 -14.07
C PRO A 123 -13.33 8.95 -13.83
N ASP A 124 -13.88 9.78 -14.73
CA ASP A 124 -13.82 11.23 -14.60
C ASP A 124 -14.36 11.71 -13.25
N GLY A 125 -13.62 12.60 -12.59
CA GLY A 125 -13.96 13.14 -11.28
C GLY A 125 -13.70 12.19 -10.09
N MET A 126 -13.25 10.95 -10.34
CA MET A 126 -12.81 10.04 -9.28
C MET A 126 -11.31 10.19 -9.03
N LEU A 127 -10.91 10.21 -7.75
CA LEU A 127 -9.50 10.19 -7.40
C LEU A 127 -8.88 8.81 -7.71
N ALA A 128 -7.63 8.79 -8.18
CA ALA A 128 -6.83 7.59 -8.38
C ALA A 128 -6.74 6.77 -7.08
N LEU A 129 -6.50 7.45 -5.96
CA LEU A 129 -6.46 6.82 -4.63
C LEU A 129 -7.80 6.15 -4.29
N ALA A 130 -8.91 6.84 -4.53
CA ALA A 130 -10.24 6.29 -4.28
C ALA A 130 -10.54 5.08 -5.18
N HIS A 131 -10.19 5.18 -6.47
CA HIS A 131 -10.35 4.09 -7.42
C HIS A 131 -9.55 2.86 -6.99
N TYR A 132 -8.31 3.05 -6.54
CA TYR A 132 -7.48 1.96 -6.04
C TYR A 132 -8.05 1.36 -4.74
N LEU A 133 -8.42 2.17 -3.75
CA LEU A 133 -8.98 1.67 -2.49
C LEU A 133 -10.24 0.82 -2.71
N LEU A 134 -11.11 1.21 -3.64
CA LEU A 134 -12.32 0.45 -3.99
C LEU A 134 -12.01 -0.89 -4.66
N ASN A 135 -10.92 -0.97 -5.43
CA ASN A 135 -10.64 -2.10 -6.32
C ASN A 135 -9.39 -2.92 -5.95
N ARG A 136 -8.65 -2.57 -4.89
CA ARG A 136 -7.36 -3.19 -4.51
C ARG A 136 -7.41 -4.71 -4.27
N HIS A 137 -8.59 -5.29 -4.05
CA HIS A 137 -8.78 -6.74 -4.00
C HIS A 137 -8.53 -7.42 -5.36
N ARG A 138 -8.55 -6.67 -6.47
CA ARG A 138 -8.20 -7.14 -7.81
C ARG A 138 -6.68 -7.18 -7.94
N GLN A 139 -6.14 -8.38 -8.13
CA GLN A 139 -4.69 -8.63 -8.20
C GLN A 139 -4.00 -8.01 -9.43
N THR A 140 -4.78 -7.46 -10.37
CA THR A 140 -4.29 -6.77 -11.57
C THR A 140 -3.93 -5.30 -11.30
N LEU A 141 -4.41 -4.72 -10.20
CA LEU A 141 -4.14 -3.33 -9.84
C LEU A 141 -2.90 -3.23 -8.97
N ARG A 142 -1.92 -2.47 -9.45
CA ARG A 142 -0.69 -2.17 -8.71
C ARG A 142 -0.78 -0.73 -8.20
N PRO A 143 -0.35 -0.45 -6.96
CA PRO A 143 -0.31 0.91 -6.43
C PRO A 143 0.94 1.70 -6.87
N ILE A 144 1.99 0.97 -7.25
CA ILE A 144 3.26 1.45 -7.80
C ILE A 144 3.82 0.41 -8.79
N PRO A 145 4.69 0.80 -9.73
CA PRO A 145 5.35 -0.17 -10.62
C PRO A 145 6.15 -1.24 -9.87
N GLU A 146 6.78 -0.87 -8.76
CA GLU A 146 7.67 -1.72 -7.95
C GLU A 146 6.94 -2.58 -6.91
N PHE A 147 5.66 -2.85 -7.12
CA PHE A 147 4.95 -3.88 -6.37
C PHE A 147 3.94 -4.58 -7.27
N ASP A 148 4.09 -5.88 -7.42
CA ASP A 148 3.18 -6.69 -8.23
C ASP A 148 2.41 -7.68 -7.33
N PRO A 149 1.13 -7.40 -6.99
CA PRO A 149 0.29 -8.28 -6.19
C PRO A 149 0.16 -9.68 -6.77
N ALA A 150 0.05 -9.81 -8.10
CA ALA A 150 -0.12 -11.11 -8.75
C ALA A 150 1.18 -11.92 -8.68
N PHE A 151 2.34 -11.30 -8.90
CA PHE A 151 3.64 -11.94 -8.67
C PHE A 151 3.82 -12.34 -7.20
N TYR A 152 3.45 -11.46 -6.28
CA TYR A 152 3.60 -11.70 -4.85
C TYR A 152 2.79 -12.91 -4.40
N LEU A 153 1.51 -12.98 -4.74
CA LEU A 153 0.64 -14.09 -4.36
C LEU A 153 1.00 -15.41 -5.04
N ARG A 154 1.52 -15.38 -6.28
CA ARG A 154 2.05 -16.59 -6.95
C ARG A 154 3.29 -17.14 -6.25
N ASN A 155 4.18 -16.28 -5.77
CA ASN A 155 5.42 -16.71 -5.11
C ASN A 155 5.24 -17.03 -3.62
N TYR A 156 4.16 -16.56 -3.01
CA TYR A 156 3.87 -16.71 -1.60
C TYR A 156 2.47 -17.31 -1.37
N PRO A 157 2.30 -18.62 -1.63
CA PRO A 157 1.00 -19.28 -1.52
C PRO A 157 0.40 -19.26 -0.11
N ASP A 158 1.23 -19.12 0.92
CA ASP A 158 0.81 -18.95 2.31
C ASP A 158 0.00 -17.66 2.51
N ILE A 159 0.41 -16.58 1.84
CA ILE A 159 -0.30 -15.29 1.87
C ILE A 159 -1.59 -15.37 1.06
N ALA A 160 -1.56 -16.05 -0.08
CA ALA A 160 -2.74 -16.30 -0.90
C ALA A 160 -3.78 -17.14 -0.15
N ALA A 161 -3.36 -18.23 0.51
CA ALA A 161 -4.23 -19.10 1.29
C ALA A 161 -4.83 -18.39 2.51
N ALA A 162 -4.08 -17.49 3.14
CA ALA A 162 -4.57 -16.67 4.25
C ALA A 162 -5.52 -15.54 3.81
N GLY A 163 -5.65 -15.28 2.50
CA GLY A 163 -6.50 -14.21 1.98
C GLY A 163 -6.04 -12.80 2.38
N LEU A 164 -4.75 -12.63 2.71
CA LEU A 164 -4.19 -11.36 3.13
C LEU A 164 -3.96 -10.44 1.93
N ASP A 165 -4.13 -9.12 2.15
CA ASP A 165 -3.72 -8.12 1.17
C ASP A 165 -2.19 -8.18 0.99
N PRO A 166 -1.68 -8.42 -0.22
CA PRO A 166 -0.26 -8.70 -0.43
C PRO A 166 0.63 -7.49 -0.13
N LEU A 167 0.18 -6.27 -0.43
CA LEU A 167 0.96 -5.08 -0.16
C LEU A 167 0.96 -4.78 1.35
N GLU A 168 -0.19 -4.87 1.99
CA GLU A 168 -0.30 -4.69 3.44
C GLU A 168 0.58 -5.70 4.19
N HIS A 169 0.52 -6.98 3.79
CA HIS A 169 1.42 -8.00 4.30
C HIS A 169 2.89 -7.62 4.07
N TYR A 170 3.26 -7.21 2.85
CA TYR A 170 4.63 -6.84 2.55
C TYR A 170 5.14 -5.68 3.41
N MET A 171 4.34 -4.62 3.57
CA MET A 171 4.71 -3.41 4.31
C MET A 171 4.84 -3.65 5.82
N ILE A 172 4.09 -4.61 6.37
CA ILE A 172 4.11 -4.93 7.81
C ILE A 172 5.17 -6.00 8.12
N GLN A 173 5.23 -7.06 7.32
CA GLN A 173 5.96 -8.28 7.67
C GLN A 173 6.80 -8.84 6.51
N GLY A 174 6.26 -8.89 5.29
CA GLY A 174 6.95 -9.53 4.17
C GLY A 174 8.34 -8.95 3.86
N PHE A 175 8.55 -7.65 4.08
CA PHE A 175 9.86 -7.04 3.93
C PHE A 175 10.90 -7.56 4.95
N ARG A 176 10.47 -7.91 6.17
CA ARG A 176 11.30 -8.50 7.24
C ARG A 176 11.64 -9.96 6.93
N GLU A 177 10.74 -10.65 6.26
CA GLU A 177 10.91 -12.03 5.81
C GLU A 177 11.73 -12.16 4.52
N ALA A 178 12.32 -11.06 4.03
CA ALA A 178 13.05 -11.01 2.77
C ALA A 178 12.22 -11.53 1.57
N ARG A 179 10.92 -11.24 1.56
CA ARG A 179 10.06 -11.49 0.40
C ARG A 179 10.32 -10.47 -0.71
N ARG A 180 10.07 -10.87 -1.95
CA ARG A 180 10.29 -10.11 -3.17
C ARG A 180 9.00 -9.37 -3.56
N PRO A 181 9.00 -8.03 -3.59
CA PRO A 181 7.82 -7.25 -3.98
C PRO A 181 7.52 -7.29 -5.49
N PHE A 182 8.55 -7.52 -6.31
CA PHE A 182 8.47 -7.70 -7.76
C PHE A 182 9.65 -8.53 -8.26
N GLU A 183 9.59 -8.98 -9.52
CA GLU A 183 10.53 -9.94 -10.10
C GLU A 183 12.00 -9.51 -10.04
N GLY A 184 12.27 -8.23 -10.32
CA GLY A 184 13.62 -7.66 -10.35
C GLY A 184 14.21 -7.25 -8.99
N PHE A 185 13.58 -7.61 -7.87
CA PHE A 185 14.03 -7.19 -6.54
C PHE A 185 14.60 -8.34 -5.72
N ASP A 186 15.88 -8.24 -5.34
CA ASP A 186 16.52 -9.16 -4.39
C ASP A 186 16.71 -8.46 -3.04
N PRO A 187 15.85 -8.75 -2.04
CA PRO A 187 15.93 -8.09 -0.73
C PRO A 187 17.22 -8.44 0.02
N ASN A 188 17.81 -9.61 -0.19
CA ASN A 188 19.05 -10.02 0.48
C ASN A 188 20.26 -9.31 -0.12
N TYR A 189 20.30 -9.17 -1.45
CA TYR A 189 21.28 -8.28 -2.11
C TYR A 189 21.10 -6.83 -1.65
N TYR A 190 19.88 -6.31 -1.70
CA TYR A 190 19.60 -4.91 -1.40
C TYR A 190 20.00 -4.55 0.02
N ARG A 191 19.62 -5.38 1.00
CA ARG A 191 19.97 -5.18 2.41
C ARG A 191 21.48 -5.18 2.64
N ARG A 192 22.18 -6.15 2.05
CA ARG A 192 23.64 -6.27 2.17
C ARG A 192 24.38 -5.10 1.54
N ASN A 193 23.85 -4.43 0.53
CA ASN A 193 24.57 -3.36 -0.16
C ASN A 193 24.18 -1.96 0.31
N TYR A 194 22.91 -1.75 0.67
CA TYR A 194 22.39 -0.41 0.94
C TYR A 194 21.85 -0.21 2.36
N LEU A 195 21.60 -1.28 3.13
CA LEU A 195 21.01 -1.19 4.47
C LEU A 195 21.86 -1.84 5.57
N ARG A 196 23.18 -1.96 5.39
CA ARG A 196 24.09 -2.56 6.39
C ARG A 196 23.96 -1.93 7.78
N HIS A 197 23.74 -0.61 7.83
CA HIS A 197 23.62 0.17 9.06
C HIS A 197 22.16 0.44 9.46
N ALA A 198 21.19 -0.15 8.76
CA ALA A 198 19.77 0.02 9.04
C ALA A 198 18.98 -1.28 8.72
N PRO A 199 19.33 -2.42 9.33
CA PRO A 199 18.78 -3.73 8.97
C PRO A 199 17.27 -3.86 9.17
N ASP A 200 16.65 -3.02 10.01
CA ASP A 200 15.19 -3.04 10.22
C ASP A 200 14.42 -2.18 9.22
N SER A 201 15.12 -1.44 8.35
CA SER A 201 14.49 -0.60 7.34
C SER A 201 13.80 -1.43 6.26
N ASN A 202 12.71 -0.88 5.71
CA ASN A 202 12.03 -1.49 4.58
C ASN A 202 12.85 -1.27 3.28
N PRO A 203 13.39 -2.34 2.66
CA PRO A 203 14.25 -2.22 1.49
C PRO A 203 13.52 -1.66 0.27
N LEU A 204 12.23 -1.94 0.09
CA LEU A 204 11.46 -1.35 -1.00
C LEU A 204 11.34 0.16 -0.82
N LEU A 205 11.05 0.65 0.39
CA LEU A 205 10.92 2.10 0.63
C LEU A 205 12.26 2.82 0.45
N HIS A 206 13.36 2.22 0.91
CA HIS A 206 14.69 2.75 0.64
C HIS A 206 15.00 2.79 -0.86
N TYR A 207 14.61 1.73 -1.61
CA TYR A 207 14.76 1.70 -3.07
C TYR A 207 13.94 2.79 -3.74
N LEU A 208 12.65 2.92 -3.42
CA LEU A 208 11.79 3.96 -4.00
C LEU A 208 12.34 5.37 -3.78
N ALA A 209 12.92 5.65 -2.61
CA ALA A 209 13.52 6.94 -2.30
C ALA A 209 14.84 7.21 -3.04
N ASN A 210 15.57 6.17 -3.48
CA ASN A 210 16.93 6.30 -3.99
C ASN A 210 17.15 5.75 -5.40
N ARG A 211 16.15 5.14 -6.06
CA ARG A 211 16.27 4.44 -7.35
C ARG A 211 16.82 5.29 -8.50
N ASN A 212 16.69 6.61 -8.41
CA ASN A 212 17.21 7.54 -9.41
C ASN A 212 18.68 7.92 -9.18
N ARG A 213 19.30 7.49 -8.07
CA ARG A 213 20.71 7.75 -7.78
C ARG A 213 21.60 6.73 -8.48
N PRO A 214 22.75 7.13 -9.04
CA PRO A 214 23.73 6.21 -9.59
C PRO A 214 24.15 5.16 -8.56
N GLY A 215 24.31 3.90 -8.99
CA GLY A 215 24.80 2.81 -8.14
C GLY A 215 23.75 2.13 -7.25
N ILE A 216 22.48 2.54 -7.32
CA ILE A 216 21.37 1.87 -6.61
C ILE A 216 20.69 0.87 -7.54
N TYR A 217 20.80 -0.42 -7.21
CA TYR A 217 20.21 -1.50 -7.99
C TYR A 217 19.27 -2.35 -7.14
N PRO A 218 18.09 -2.74 -7.64
CA PRO A 218 17.13 -3.55 -6.89
C PRO A 218 17.60 -5.01 -6.70
N ALA A 219 18.54 -5.47 -7.52
CA ALA A 219 19.19 -6.77 -7.45
C ALA A 219 20.63 -6.67 -7.98
N ALA A 220 21.42 -7.74 -7.84
CA ALA A 220 22.77 -7.81 -8.39
C ALA A 220 22.73 -7.58 -9.91
N PRO A 221 23.49 -6.60 -10.46
CA PRO A 221 23.51 -6.37 -11.89
C PRO A 221 24.05 -7.61 -12.62
N ASP A 222 23.61 -7.82 -13.86
CA ASP A 222 23.96 -9.01 -14.63
C ASP A 222 25.47 -9.17 -14.89
N GLN A 223 26.21 -8.08 -14.80
CA GLN A 223 27.65 -8.02 -14.98
C GLN A 223 28.45 -8.32 -13.69
N GLU A 224 27.80 -8.46 -12.54
CA GLU A 224 28.48 -8.78 -11.28
C GLU A 224 28.82 -10.29 -11.25
N VAL A 225 30.11 -10.61 -11.46
CA VAL A 225 30.63 -11.96 -11.37
C VAL A 225 30.76 -12.34 -9.90
N THR A 226 29.80 -13.11 -9.38
CA THR A 226 29.96 -13.77 -8.07
C THR A 226 30.46 -15.19 -8.27
N VAL A 227 31.28 -15.70 -7.35
CA VAL A 227 31.79 -17.09 -7.41
C VAL A 227 30.64 -18.09 -7.60
N PHE A 228 29.53 -17.92 -6.88
CA PHE A 228 28.36 -18.79 -7.04
C PHE A 228 27.68 -18.69 -8.41
N ARG A 229 27.58 -17.48 -8.98
CA ARG A 229 27.02 -17.28 -10.33
C ARG A 229 27.95 -17.88 -11.39
N GLU A 230 29.26 -17.75 -11.20
CA GLU A 230 30.24 -18.29 -12.11
C GLU A 230 30.29 -19.83 -12.04
N VAL A 231 30.23 -20.40 -10.83
CA VAL A 231 30.02 -21.84 -10.63
C VAL A 231 28.73 -22.27 -11.34
N ARG A 232 27.59 -21.63 -11.12
CA ARG A 232 26.32 -22.00 -11.77
C ARG A 232 26.37 -21.87 -13.30
N ARG A 233 27.08 -20.87 -13.83
CA ARG A 233 27.28 -20.65 -15.28
C ARG A 233 28.16 -21.74 -15.89
N HIS A 234 29.15 -22.21 -15.14
CA HIS A 234 30.12 -23.23 -15.58
C HIS A 234 29.71 -24.67 -15.23
N THR A 235 28.72 -24.87 -14.35
CA THR A 235 28.18 -26.19 -13.99
C THR A 235 26.88 -26.50 -14.74
N GLN A 236 26.78 -26.14 -16.02
CA GLN A 236 25.69 -26.68 -16.83
C GLN A 236 25.80 -28.21 -16.89
N SER A 237 24.65 -28.89 -16.78
CA SER A 237 24.52 -30.32 -17.01
C SER A 237 25.17 -30.69 -18.35
N GLY A 238 26.31 -31.36 -18.30
CA GLY A 238 26.97 -31.85 -19.50
C GLY A 238 26.12 -32.91 -20.23
N PRO A 239 26.51 -33.33 -21.44
CA PRO A 239 25.76 -34.30 -22.25
C PRO A 239 25.53 -35.66 -21.58
N PHE A 240 26.22 -35.93 -20.46
CA PHE A 240 26.11 -37.16 -19.67
C PHE A 240 25.39 -36.97 -18.32
N PHE A 241 24.83 -35.78 -18.06
CA PHE A 241 24.10 -35.54 -16.82
C PHE A 241 22.76 -36.29 -16.84
N GLU A 242 22.57 -37.22 -15.91
CA GLU A 242 21.34 -37.99 -15.82
C GLU A 242 20.17 -37.09 -15.41
N HIS A 243 19.12 -37.03 -16.24
CA HIS A 243 17.87 -36.40 -15.83
C HIS A 243 17.26 -37.22 -14.69
N ILE A 244 16.99 -36.56 -13.56
CA ILE A 244 16.28 -37.17 -12.44
C ILE A 244 14.87 -37.55 -12.95
N ARG A 245 14.68 -38.83 -13.27
CA ARG A 245 13.37 -39.39 -13.57
C ARG A 245 12.73 -39.75 -12.23
N SER A 246 11.49 -39.31 -12.02
CA SER A 246 10.69 -39.77 -10.90
C SER A 246 10.62 -41.30 -10.93
N LEU A 247 10.77 -41.93 -9.77
CA LEU A 247 10.63 -43.37 -9.66
C LEU A 247 9.22 -43.76 -10.15
N PRO A 248 9.10 -44.81 -10.99
CA PRO A 248 7.79 -45.28 -11.44
C PRO A 248 6.94 -45.67 -10.22
N ALA A 249 5.62 -45.59 -10.34
CA ALA A 249 4.70 -45.92 -9.25
C ALA A 249 4.87 -47.37 -8.72
N SER A 250 5.42 -48.26 -9.55
CA SER A 250 5.76 -49.64 -9.21
C SER A 250 7.09 -49.80 -8.45
N ALA A 251 7.87 -48.74 -8.24
CA ALA A 251 9.17 -48.84 -7.59
C ALA A 251 9.01 -49.17 -6.10
N ILE A 252 9.62 -50.28 -5.68
CA ILE A 252 9.64 -50.72 -4.29
C ILE A 252 10.45 -49.72 -3.45
N ARG A 253 9.76 -48.94 -2.62
CA ARG A 253 10.40 -48.01 -1.67
C ARG A 253 10.98 -48.79 -0.50
N ARG A 254 12.28 -49.15 -0.57
CA ARG A 254 13.00 -49.68 0.59
C ARG A 254 13.62 -48.52 1.38
N ALA A 255 12.91 -48.04 2.40
CA ALA A 255 13.53 -47.20 3.41
C ALA A 255 14.47 -48.06 4.27
N ARG A 256 15.76 -47.71 4.33
CA ARG A 256 16.66 -48.23 5.37
C ARG A 256 16.31 -47.52 6.68
N SER A 257 15.54 -48.17 7.56
CA SER A 257 15.52 -47.80 8.97
C SER A 257 16.86 -48.20 9.59
N GLY A 258 17.76 -47.24 9.80
CA GLY A 258 18.93 -47.44 10.65
C GLY A 258 18.49 -47.47 12.11
N LEU A 259 18.32 -48.66 12.67
CA LEU A 259 18.24 -48.87 14.12
C LEU A 259 19.58 -48.44 14.74
N LEU A 260 19.57 -47.32 15.47
CA LEU A 260 20.64 -46.95 16.40
C LEU A 260 20.59 -47.91 17.60
N SER A 261 21.44 -48.94 17.63
CA SER A 261 21.81 -49.63 18.87
C SER A 261 23.31 -49.47 19.10
N ALA A 262 23.70 -48.63 20.05
CA ALA A 262 25.04 -48.60 20.59
C ALA A 262 24.97 -49.01 22.07
N PRO A 263 25.72 -50.02 22.53
CA PRO A 263 25.85 -50.31 23.95
C PRO A 263 26.91 -49.39 24.58
N VAL A 264 26.60 -48.86 25.76
CA VAL A 264 27.50 -48.06 26.60
C VAL A 264 28.38 -49.03 27.41
N PRO A 265 29.73 -48.96 27.37
CA PRO A 265 30.56 -49.67 28.33
C PRO A 265 30.77 -48.85 29.60
N TYR A 266 30.45 -49.45 30.73
CA TYR A 266 30.81 -49.03 32.08
C TYR A 266 32.34 -49.08 32.26
N LEU A 267 32.97 -47.98 32.66
CA LEU A 267 34.32 -47.99 33.23
C LEU A 267 34.22 -47.77 34.74
N SER A 268 34.44 -48.84 35.49
CA SER A 268 34.87 -48.77 36.90
C SER A 268 36.30 -48.24 36.95
N ARG A 269 36.56 -47.26 37.82
CA ARG A 269 37.89 -47.08 38.40
C ARG A 269 37.77 -47.06 39.92
N LYS A 270 38.67 -47.83 40.51
CA LYS A 270 39.08 -47.79 41.92
C LYS A 270 39.66 -46.43 42.27
#